data_AF-A0A495SNX1-F1
#
_entry.id   AF-A0A495SNX1-F1
#
_cell.length_a   1.000
_cell.length_b   1.000
_cell.length_c   1.000
_cell.angle_alpha   90.00
_cell.angle_beta   90.00
_cell.angle_gamma   90.00
#
_symmetry.space_group_name_H-M   'P 1'
#
loop_
_entity.id
_entity.type
_entity.pdbx_description
1 polymer ?
#
loop_
_entity_poly.entity_id
_entity_poly.type
_entity_poly.pdbx_seq_one_letter_code
_entity_poly.pdbx_strand_id
1 'polypeptide(L)'
;MARPLKIGLDYFPLNTNIDSDDKIQLVESEFGSKGFAVIIKLYCKIYADKGYYYDWTEKEKLLFAKRTGESVGLVDEIVKRSVKWGLFEESVFNQFQILTSAAIQSRFLEAVNRRKNIEMFSEILLIDINDHENGINVNINSINDNNSTQSKVKEIKEKKNKGVVPPSGESSPPKNPKDQKPKSEGEEKGSPPEEPKEPIADKIDFAKLLQLINKETGRGFQVINENVRKKFRARLKEGYSKETILKAIKTAPQSEYHKGNGCQYLTPEFFSRSDTLDKYGNEASATSPKTEDPKEQPKILGPWAS
;
A
#
# COMPACT_ATOMS: atom_id res chain seq x y z
N MET A 1 3.50 -32.47 3.10
CA MET A 1 3.62 -31.08 3.61
C MET A 1 3.32 -30.12 2.47
N ALA A 2 2.64 -28.99 2.73
CA ALA A 2 2.46 -27.96 1.71
C ALA A 2 3.81 -27.30 1.38
N ARG A 3 4.09 -27.04 0.09
CA ARG A 3 5.31 -26.34 -0.32
C ARG A 3 5.21 -24.87 0.08
N PRO A 4 6.22 -24.28 0.75
CA PRO A 4 6.25 -22.84 1.00
C PRO A 4 6.07 -22.03 -0.29
N LEU A 5 5.26 -20.97 -0.23
CA LEU A 5 5.09 -20.08 -1.38
C LEU A 5 6.41 -19.38 -1.68
N LYS A 6 6.84 -19.46 -2.94
CA LYS A 6 8.08 -18.81 -3.39
C LYS A 6 7.83 -17.33 -3.63
N ILE A 7 8.67 -16.47 -3.04
CA ILE A 7 8.58 -15.01 -3.16
C ILE A 7 9.11 -14.56 -4.53
N GLY A 8 10.42 -14.65 -4.74
CA GLY A 8 11.05 -14.34 -6.03
C GLY A 8 10.79 -15.35 -7.17
N LEU A 9 11.62 -15.27 -8.20
CA LEU A 9 11.55 -16.08 -9.42
C LEU A 9 12.75 -17.03 -9.54
N ASP A 10 12.57 -18.19 -10.18
CA ASP A 10 13.68 -19.08 -10.60
C ASP A 10 14.32 -18.65 -11.92
N TYR A 11 13.53 -17.98 -12.77
CA TYR A 11 13.91 -17.41 -14.05
C TYR A 11 13.13 -16.10 -14.22
N PHE A 12 13.65 -15.13 -14.95
CA PHE A 12 12.95 -13.88 -15.22
C PHE A 12 12.98 -13.57 -16.72
N PRO A 13 11.96 -12.89 -17.27
CA PRO A 13 11.98 -12.44 -18.66
C PRO A 13 13.03 -11.34 -18.83
N LEU A 14 13.97 -11.57 -19.75
CA LEU A 14 14.94 -10.58 -20.20
C LEU A 14 14.70 -10.33 -21.69
N ASN A 15 14.54 -9.06 -22.08
CA ASN A 15 14.34 -8.70 -23.47
C ASN A 15 15.60 -9.03 -24.30
N THR A 16 15.42 -9.50 -25.53
CA THR A 16 16.54 -9.85 -26.42
C THR A 16 17.32 -8.63 -26.92
N ASN A 17 16.70 -7.44 -26.91
CA ASN A 17 17.29 -6.16 -27.29
C ASN A 17 17.76 -5.33 -26.08
N ILE A 18 18.10 -5.98 -24.96
CA ILE A 18 18.54 -5.30 -23.72
C ILE A 18 19.87 -4.55 -23.89
N ASP A 19 20.70 -4.98 -24.83
CA ASP A 19 21.93 -4.30 -25.28
C ASP A 19 21.65 -3.00 -26.06
N SER A 20 20.42 -2.85 -26.56
CA SER A 20 19.94 -1.71 -27.33
C SER A 20 19.16 -0.68 -26.49
N ASP A 21 19.10 -0.85 -25.17
CA ASP A 21 18.49 0.12 -24.26
C ASP A 21 19.47 1.26 -23.96
N ASP A 22 19.15 2.48 -24.41
CA ASP A 22 19.99 3.68 -24.24
C ASP A 22 20.53 3.85 -22.81
N LYS A 23 19.72 3.52 -21.79
CA LYS A 23 20.10 3.68 -20.38
C LYS A 23 21.17 2.67 -19.97
N ILE A 24 21.15 1.48 -20.56
CA ILE A 24 22.17 0.44 -20.35
C ILE A 24 23.41 0.79 -21.16
N GLN A 25 23.26 1.22 -22.41
CA GLN A 25 24.38 1.69 -23.24
C GLN A 25 25.13 2.87 -22.62
N LEU A 26 24.43 3.81 -21.97
CA LEU A 26 25.06 4.91 -21.24
C LEU A 26 25.94 4.41 -20.08
N VAL A 27 25.49 3.43 -19.30
CA VAL A 27 26.32 2.81 -18.24
C VAL A 27 27.47 1.99 -18.85
N GLU A 28 27.22 1.23 -19.91
CA GLU A 28 28.25 0.45 -20.61
C GLU A 28 29.30 1.35 -21.27
N SER A 29 28.96 2.55 -21.74
CA SER A 29 29.92 3.52 -22.27
C SER A 29 30.92 4.01 -21.23
N GLU A 30 30.53 4.03 -19.94
CA GLU A 30 31.36 4.48 -18.83
C GLU A 30 32.21 3.36 -18.20
N PHE A 31 31.66 2.14 -18.09
CA PHE A 31 32.32 1.02 -17.38
C PHE A 31 32.66 -0.19 -18.28
N GLY A 32 32.40 -0.10 -19.58
CA GLY A 32 32.48 -1.22 -20.52
C GLY A 32 31.54 -2.37 -20.16
N SER A 33 31.88 -3.56 -20.63
CA SER A 33 31.14 -4.80 -20.38
C SER A 33 30.95 -5.15 -18.90
N LYS A 34 31.75 -4.58 -17.99
CA LYS A 34 31.54 -4.68 -16.54
C LYS A 34 30.25 -3.99 -16.10
N GLY A 35 29.94 -2.81 -16.65
CA GLY A 35 28.70 -2.08 -16.39
C GLY A 35 27.48 -2.93 -16.76
N PHE A 36 27.45 -3.43 -17.99
CA PHE A 36 26.42 -4.34 -18.48
C PHE A 36 26.30 -5.60 -17.60
N ALA A 37 27.41 -6.29 -17.33
CA ALA A 37 27.41 -7.51 -16.52
C ALA A 37 26.92 -7.29 -15.07
N VAL A 38 27.22 -6.12 -14.48
CA VAL A 38 26.72 -5.74 -13.16
C VAL A 38 25.21 -5.47 -13.19
N ILE A 39 24.69 -4.74 -14.19
CA ILE A 39 23.24 -4.51 -14.39
C ILE A 39 22.49 -5.85 -14.52
N ILE A 40 22.95 -6.75 -15.38
CA ILE A 40 22.31 -8.07 -15.54
C ILE A 40 22.36 -8.86 -14.23
N LYS A 41 23.50 -8.88 -13.52
CA LYS A 41 23.59 -9.54 -12.19
C LYS A 41 22.69 -8.89 -11.13
N LEU A 42 22.40 -7.58 -11.22
CA LEU A 42 21.46 -6.87 -10.36
C LEU A 42 20.03 -7.33 -10.64
N TYR A 43 19.60 -7.36 -11.91
CA TYR A 43 18.30 -7.92 -12.30
C TYR A 43 18.13 -9.36 -11.80
N CYS A 44 19.14 -10.22 -12.01
CA CYS A 44 19.14 -11.58 -11.45
C CYS A 44 18.92 -11.61 -9.93
N LYS A 45 19.44 -10.63 -9.17
CA LYS A 45 19.26 -10.58 -7.72
C LYS A 45 17.89 -10.03 -7.33
N ILE A 46 17.42 -8.96 -7.97
CA ILE A 46 16.10 -8.36 -7.76
C ILE A 46 15.00 -9.42 -7.97
N TYR A 47 15.00 -10.08 -9.13
CA TYR A 47 13.97 -11.06 -9.46
C TYR A 47 14.06 -12.32 -8.61
N ALA A 48 15.26 -12.81 -8.26
CA ALA A 48 15.41 -14.03 -7.46
C ALA A 48 15.07 -13.85 -5.97
N ASP A 49 15.21 -12.63 -5.43
CA ASP A 49 15.02 -12.34 -4.01
C ASP A 49 13.53 -12.07 -3.69
N LYS A 50 13.09 -10.83 -3.91
CA LYS A 50 11.72 -10.37 -3.64
C LYS A 50 10.89 -10.20 -4.92
N GLY A 51 11.51 -10.29 -6.08
CA GLY A 51 10.85 -10.22 -7.37
C GLY A 51 10.84 -8.81 -7.98
N TYR A 52 10.37 -7.82 -7.23
CA TYR A 52 10.09 -6.48 -7.75
C TYR A 52 11.03 -5.37 -7.25
N TYR A 53 11.88 -5.67 -6.26
CA TYR A 53 12.87 -4.73 -5.73
C TYR A 53 14.04 -5.47 -5.05
N TYR A 54 15.11 -4.73 -4.75
CA TYR A 54 16.22 -5.19 -3.92
C TYR A 54 16.70 -4.09 -2.97
N ASP A 55 17.06 -4.46 -1.73
CA ASP A 55 17.64 -3.53 -0.76
C ASP A 55 19.09 -3.22 -1.16
N TRP A 56 19.51 -1.97 -0.98
CA TRP A 56 20.85 -1.50 -1.34
C TRP A 56 21.58 -0.85 -0.15
N THR A 57 21.42 -1.45 1.04
CA THR A 57 22.18 -1.05 2.23
C THR A 57 23.63 -1.53 2.15
N GLU A 58 24.49 -1.05 3.04
CA GLU A 58 25.91 -1.41 3.10
C GLU A 58 26.15 -2.94 3.04
N LYS A 59 25.36 -3.72 3.78
CA LYS A 59 25.44 -5.19 3.79
C LYS A 59 25.20 -5.80 2.41
N GLU A 60 24.17 -5.33 1.70
CA GLU A 60 23.83 -5.84 0.37
C GLU A 60 24.90 -5.43 -0.66
N LYS A 61 25.45 -4.21 -0.57
CA LYS A 61 26.57 -3.77 -1.41
C LYS A 61 27.80 -4.67 -1.26
N LEU A 62 28.21 -4.96 -0.02
CA LEU A 62 29.35 -5.82 0.29
C LEU A 62 29.17 -7.24 -0.23
N LEU A 63 27.99 -7.85 0.01
CA LEU A 63 27.67 -9.20 -0.45
C LEU A 63 27.56 -9.27 -1.98
N PHE A 64 26.99 -8.25 -2.61
CA PHE A 64 26.84 -8.20 -4.06
C PHE A 64 28.20 -8.03 -4.76
N ALA A 65 29.07 -7.14 -4.27
CA ALA A 65 30.44 -6.97 -4.78
C ALA A 65 31.25 -8.28 -4.70
N LYS A 66 31.19 -8.98 -3.56
CA LYS A 66 31.81 -10.31 -3.41
C LYS A 66 31.25 -11.34 -4.41
N ARG A 67 29.94 -11.30 -4.70
CA ARG A 67 29.29 -12.21 -5.68
C ARG A 67 29.60 -11.83 -7.13
N THR A 68 29.82 -10.56 -7.45
CA THR A 68 30.18 -10.15 -8.82
C THR A 68 31.64 -10.41 -9.14
N GLY A 69 32.52 -10.40 -8.13
CA GLY A 69 33.98 -10.45 -8.29
C GLY A 69 34.60 -9.06 -8.48
N GLU A 70 33.87 -7.99 -8.15
CA GLU A 70 34.26 -6.60 -8.39
C GLU A 70 34.41 -5.82 -7.08
N SER A 71 35.03 -4.63 -7.15
CA SER A 71 35.16 -3.77 -5.97
C SER A 71 33.83 -3.13 -5.57
N VAL A 72 33.65 -2.89 -4.28
CA VAL A 72 32.45 -2.24 -3.72
C VAL A 72 32.25 -0.84 -4.32
N GLY A 73 33.35 -0.10 -4.52
CA GLY A 73 33.33 1.23 -5.14
C GLY A 73 32.84 1.21 -6.59
N LEU A 74 33.34 0.27 -7.41
CA LEU A 74 32.90 0.12 -8.81
C LEU A 74 31.40 -0.21 -8.87
N VAL A 75 30.95 -1.17 -8.07
CA VAL A 75 29.55 -1.60 -8.03
C VAL A 75 28.61 -0.48 -7.57
N ASP A 76 29.01 0.29 -6.54
CA ASP A 76 28.23 1.42 -6.05
C ASP A 76 28.22 2.59 -7.05
N GLU A 77 29.29 2.84 -7.80
CA GLU A 77 29.30 3.83 -8.88
C GLU A 77 28.41 3.41 -10.06
N ILE A 78 28.49 2.15 -10.51
CA ILE A 78 27.61 1.59 -11.56
C ILE A 78 26.14 1.75 -11.15
N VAL A 79 25.79 1.49 -9.88
CA VAL A 79 24.43 1.70 -9.39
C VAL A 79 24.03 3.17 -9.37
N LYS A 80 24.90 4.08 -8.91
CA LYS A 80 24.63 5.54 -8.97
C LYS A 80 24.38 6.02 -10.41
N ARG A 81 25.14 5.53 -11.39
CA ARG A 81 24.91 5.85 -12.81
C ARG A 81 23.62 5.20 -13.34
N SER A 82 23.31 3.99 -12.91
CA SER A 82 22.05 3.30 -13.24
C SER A 82 20.82 4.05 -12.71
N VAL A 83 20.91 4.65 -11.51
CA VAL A 83 19.88 5.55 -10.96
C VAL A 83 19.81 6.84 -11.78
N LYS A 84 20.94 7.53 -12.02
CA LYS A 84 21.02 8.77 -12.82
C LYS A 84 20.40 8.63 -14.21
N TRP A 85 20.59 7.49 -14.88
CA TRP A 85 20.03 7.23 -16.21
C TRP A 85 18.62 6.58 -16.16
N GLY A 86 18.03 6.42 -14.98
CA GLY A 86 16.65 5.95 -14.81
C GLY A 86 16.42 4.47 -15.12
N LEU A 87 17.44 3.60 -14.92
CA LEU A 87 17.23 2.15 -14.83
C LEU A 87 16.55 1.78 -13.51
N PHE A 88 16.89 2.52 -12.46
CA PHE A 88 16.27 2.49 -11.14
C PHE A 88 15.66 3.85 -10.83
N GLU A 89 14.57 3.84 -10.08
CA GLU A 89 13.83 5.04 -9.72
C GLU A 89 14.57 5.85 -8.64
N GLU A 90 14.96 7.07 -9.00
CA GLU A 90 15.79 7.93 -8.13
C GLU A 90 15.08 8.31 -6.83
N SER A 91 13.77 8.59 -6.89
CA SER A 91 12.98 8.95 -5.70
C SER A 91 12.99 7.83 -4.65
N VAL A 92 12.73 6.59 -5.07
CA VAL A 92 12.74 5.39 -4.22
C VAL A 92 14.16 5.05 -3.74
N PHE A 93 15.16 5.20 -4.60
CA PHE A 93 16.56 4.96 -4.23
C PHE A 93 17.02 5.93 -3.13
N ASN A 94 16.80 7.23 -3.33
CA ASN A 94 17.23 8.25 -2.39
C ASN A 94 16.49 8.15 -1.05
N GLN A 95 15.18 7.84 -1.06
CA GLN A 95 14.37 7.76 0.16
C GLN A 95 14.59 6.46 0.94
N PHE A 96 14.67 5.30 0.28
CA PHE A 96 14.64 3.99 0.95
C PHE A 96 15.91 3.15 0.75
N GLN A 97 16.89 3.62 -0.03
CA GLN A 97 18.05 2.83 -0.47
C GLN A 97 17.62 1.50 -1.13
N ILE A 98 16.64 1.58 -2.03
CA ILE A 98 16.06 0.43 -2.73
C ILE A 98 16.26 0.57 -4.25
N LEU A 99 16.62 -0.55 -4.90
CA LEU A 99 16.67 -0.68 -6.35
C LEU A 99 15.35 -1.27 -6.86
N THR A 100 14.57 -0.45 -7.56
CA THR A 100 13.36 -0.85 -8.29
C THR A 100 13.09 0.17 -9.41
N SER A 101 12.19 -0.15 -10.33
CA SER A 101 11.62 0.78 -11.32
C SER A 101 10.28 0.23 -11.81
N ALA A 102 9.42 1.08 -12.38
CA ALA A 102 8.13 0.66 -12.90
C ALA A 102 8.25 -0.56 -13.85
N ALA A 103 9.23 -0.54 -14.76
CA ALA A 103 9.50 -1.63 -15.69
C ALA A 103 9.98 -2.93 -15.02
N ILE A 104 10.60 -2.89 -13.85
CA ILE A 104 10.92 -4.09 -13.05
C ILE A 104 9.63 -4.64 -12.42
N GLN A 105 8.81 -3.77 -11.85
CA GLN A 105 7.58 -4.15 -11.16
C GLN A 105 6.56 -4.76 -12.13
N SER A 106 6.35 -4.17 -13.31
CA SER A 106 5.45 -4.71 -14.35
C SER A 106 5.91 -6.09 -14.84
N ARG A 107 7.20 -6.26 -15.17
CA ARG A 107 7.75 -7.55 -15.62
C ARG A 107 7.65 -8.63 -14.54
N PHE A 108 7.84 -8.26 -13.27
CA PHE A 108 7.62 -9.18 -12.16
C PHE A 108 6.16 -9.63 -12.11
N LEU A 109 5.20 -8.69 -12.10
CA LEU A 109 3.77 -9.00 -12.04
C LEU A 109 3.29 -9.85 -13.23
N GLU A 110 3.78 -9.58 -14.44
CA GLU A 110 3.55 -10.42 -15.61
C GLU A 110 4.08 -11.85 -15.40
N ALA A 111 5.32 -11.99 -14.93
CA ALA A 111 5.92 -13.30 -14.63
C ALA A 111 5.24 -14.05 -13.47
N VAL A 112 4.48 -13.37 -12.60
CA VAL A 112 3.72 -13.97 -11.51
C VAL A 112 2.20 -13.98 -11.74
N ASN A 113 1.70 -13.71 -12.95
CA ASN A 113 0.28 -13.68 -13.31
C ASN A 113 -0.52 -14.99 -13.09
N ARG A 114 0.13 -16.08 -12.66
CA ARG A 114 -0.54 -17.34 -12.23
C ARG A 114 -0.50 -17.57 -10.71
N ARG A 115 0.24 -16.74 -9.96
CA ARG A 115 0.34 -16.82 -8.49
C ARG A 115 -0.84 -16.06 -7.87
N LYS A 116 -1.41 -16.62 -6.80
CA LYS A 116 -2.45 -15.95 -5.98
C LYS A 116 -1.80 -15.34 -4.74
N ASN A 117 -2.34 -14.23 -4.24
CA ASN A 117 -1.91 -13.57 -2.99
C ASN A 117 -0.43 -13.12 -3.04
N ILE A 118 -0.09 -12.27 -4.01
CA ILE A 118 1.24 -11.64 -4.11
C ILE A 118 1.25 -10.41 -3.20
N GLU A 119 2.22 -10.27 -2.30
CA GLU A 119 2.34 -9.08 -1.45
C GLU A 119 3.33 -8.06 -2.03
N MET A 120 2.89 -6.81 -2.16
CA MET A 120 3.73 -5.69 -2.59
C MET A 120 3.64 -4.51 -1.61
N PHE A 121 4.76 -3.85 -1.34
CA PHE A 121 4.80 -2.69 -0.45
C PHE A 121 4.35 -1.42 -1.17
N SER A 122 3.36 -0.73 -0.58
CA SER A 122 2.75 0.48 -1.15
C SER A 122 3.72 1.65 -1.30
N GLU A 123 4.72 1.70 -0.43
CA GLU A 123 5.65 2.80 -0.22
C GLU A 123 6.70 2.92 -1.33
N ILE A 124 6.95 1.81 -2.04
CA ILE A 124 7.94 1.71 -3.14
C ILE A 124 7.27 1.34 -4.48
N LEU A 125 5.94 1.36 -4.53
CA LEU A 125 5.17 0.98 -5.71
C LEU A 125 5.14 2.10 -6.75
N LEU A 126 5.43 1.76 -8.00
CA LEU A 126 5.60 2.71 -9.12
C LEU A 126 4.62 2.45 -10.28
N ILE A 127 3.70 1.51 -10.11
CA ILE A 127 2.73 1.08 -11.12
C ILE A 127 1.33 1.01 -10.50
N ASP A 128 0.30 1.22 -11.31
CA ASP A 128 -1.07 0.94 -10.86
C ASP A 128 -1.30 -0.58 -10.85
N ILE A 129 -1.80 -1.10 -9.73
CA ILE A 129 -2.09 -2.53 -9.54
C ILE A 129 -3.50 -2.90 -10.02
N ASN A 130 -4.39 -1.92 -10.24
CA ASN A 130 -5.78 -2.18 -10.62
C ASN A 130 -5.92 -2.94 -11.96
N ASP A 131 -4.93 -2.85 -12.84
CA ASP A 131 -4.91 -3.53 -14.15
C ASP A 131 -4.53 -5.02 -14.08
N HIS A 132 -4.17 -5.54 -12.90
CA HIS A 132 -3.76 -6.93 -12.71
C HIS A 132 -4.88 -7.79 -12.09
N GLU A 133 -5.40 -8.74 -12.85
CA GLU A 133 -6.53 -9.63 -12.44
C GLU A 133 -6.24 -10.52 -11.22
N ASN A 134 -4.97 -10.68 -10.85
CA ASN A 134 -4.56 -11.50 -9.72
C ASN A 134 -4.73 -10.73 -8.42
N GLY A 135 -5.21 -11.42 -7.38
CA GLY A 135 -5.30 -10.89 -6.01
C GLY A 135 -3.92 -10.52 -5.45
N ILE A 136 -3.46 -9.32 -5.76
CA ILE A 136 -2.26 -8.67 -5.23
C ILE A 136 -2.69 -7.93 -3.96
N ASN A 137 -2.05 -8.29 -2.85
CA ASN A 137 -2.25 -7.65 -1.56
C ASN A 137 -1.24 -6.50 -1.43
N VAL A 138 -1.73 -5.27 -1.46
CA VAL A 138 -0.90 -4.08 -1.23
C VAL A 138 -0.74 -3.88 0.28
N ASN A 139 0.44 -4.18 0.80
CA ASN A 139 0.77 -4.04 2.20
C ASN A 139 1.35 -2.65 2.48
N ILE A 140 0.86 -1.98 3.52
CA ILE A 140 1.42 -0.73 4.06
C ILE A 140 2.29 -1.11 5.26
N ASN A 141 3.37 -1.82 4.97
CA ASN A 141 4.39 -2.16 5.95
C ASN A 141 5.48 -1.11 5.82
N SER A 142 5.44 -0.11 6.72
CA SER A 142 6.47 0.91 6.87
C SER A 142 7.84 0.23 6.93
N ILE A 143 8.62 0.35 5.84
CA ILE A 143 9.90 -0.33 5.69
C ILE A 143 10.93 0.34 6.60
N ASN A 144 10.95 -0.13 7.86
CA ASN A 144 11.87 0.24 8.93
C ASN A 144 11.79 1.71 9.41
N ASP A 145 12.03 1.93 10.70
CA ASP A 145 11.93 3.25 11.34
C ASP A 145 13.15 4.13 11.03
N ASN A 146 13.20 4.79 9.86
CA ASN A 146 13.95 6.05 9.72
C ASN A 146 13.60 6.93 8.50
N ASN A 147 13.07 8.12 8.80
CA ASN A 147 13.11 9.37 8.02
C ASN A 147 12.50 9.49 6.60
N SER A 148 12.16 10.75 6.29
CA SER A 148 11.66 11.31 5.02
C SER A 148 10.20 10.95 4.68
N THR A 149 9.22 11.80 4.98
CA THR A 149 8.93 13.14 4.40
C THR A 149 8.40 13.07 2.97
N GLN A 150 7.07 13.12 2.87
CA GLN A 150 6.27 13.02 1.65
C GLN A 150 6.24 14.34 0.87
N SER A 151 6.71 14.34 -0.38
CA SER A 151 6.46 15.42 -1.36
C SER A 151 5.43 14.97 -2.41
N LYS A 152 4.20 15.46 -2.28
CA LYS A 152 3.21 15.41 -3.36
C LYS A 152 3.51 16.54 -4.36
N VAL A 153 3.56 16.22 -5.64
CA VAL A 153 3.19 17.16 -6.70
C VAL A 153 1.99 16.58 -7.45
N LYS A 154 0.94 17.39 -7.59
CA LYS A 154 -0.21 17.10 -8.45
C LYS A 154 -0.06 17.92 -9.72
N GLU A 155 -0.40 17.35 -10.86
CA GLU A 155 -0.99 18.11 -11.95
C GLU A 155 -2.11 17.29 -12.62
N ILE A 156 -3.19 17.97 -13.02
CA ILE A 156 -4.38 17.38 -13.64
C ILE A 156 -4.95 18.38 -14.65
N LYS A 157 -5.47 17.88 -15.77
CA LYS A 157 -6.18 18.54 -16.90
C LYS A 157 -5.22 18.87 -18.06
N GLU A 158 -5.61 18.69 -19.32
CA GLU A 158 -6.93 19.00 -19.89
C GLU A 158 -7.73 17.84 -20.53
N LYS A 159 -9.05 18.07 -20.64
CA LYS A 159 -9.95 17.34 -21.55
C LYS A 159 -10.14 18.16 -22.82
N LYS A 160 -10.22 17.51 -23.99
CA LYS A 160 -11.02 18.03 -25.10
C LYS A 160 -11.73 16.90 -25.83
N ASN A 161 -13.05 17.03 -25.96
CA ASN A 161 -13.92 16.06 -26.61
C ASN A 161 -14.87 16.82 -27.54
N LYS A 162 -14.95 16.41 -28.81
CA LYS A 162 -15.98 16.78 -29.80
C LYS A 162 -15.76 15.89 -31.03
N GLY A 163 -16.76 15.08 -31.38
CA GLY A 163 -16.76 14.28 -32.61
C GLY A 163 -17.96 14.62 -33.51
N VAL A 164 -17.89 14.20 -34.78
CA VAL A 164 -19.01 14.00 -35.72
C VAL A 164 -18.61 12.87 -36.70
N VAL A 165 -19.60 12.11 -37.18
CA VAL A 165 -19.56 10.86 -37.99
C VAL A 165 -20.89 10.84 -38.81
N PRO A 166 -21.12 10.09 -39.93
CA PRO A 166 -20.29 9.47 -41.00
C PRO A 166 -20.67 10.06 -42.40
N PRO A 167 -20.56 9.36 -43.58
CA PRO A 167 -21.47 8.26 -43.96
C PRO A 167 -20.88 7.05 -44.76
N SER A 168 -21.55 5.88 -44.61
CA SER A 168 -21.78 4.76 -45.58
C SER A 168 -20.61 4.10 -46.37
N GLY A 169 -20.57 2.77 -46.59
CA GLY A 169 -21.51 1.71 -46.17
C GLY A 169 -21.15 0.26 -46.60
N GLU A 170 -21.94 -0.67 -46.06
CA GLU A 170 -22.34 -2.04 -46.48
C GLU A 170 -21.43 -2.95 -47.37
N SER A 171 -21.12 -4.16 -46.86
CA SER A 171 -21.78 -5.40 -47.31
C SER A 171 -21.29 -6.69 -46.60
N SER A 172 -22.19 -7.69 -46.51
CA SER A 172 -22.03 -9.06 -45.96
C SER A 172 -23.35 -9.83 -46.18
N PRO A 173 -23.47 -11.17 -45.99
CA PRO A 173 -22.55 -12.32 -46.14
C PRO A 173 -23.13 -13.33 -47.21
N PRO A 174 -22.90 -14.68 -47.27
CA PRO A 174 -23.40 -15.68 -46.27
C PRO A 174 -22.75 -17.11 -46.13
N LYS A 175 -22.93 -17.72 -44.93
CA LYS A 175 -23.23 -19.16 -44.58
C LYS A 175 -22.23 -20.36 -44.70
N ASN A 176 -21.74 -20.87 -43.55
CA ASN A 176 -22.09 -22.14 -42.80
C ASN A 176 -22.19 -23.55 -43.48
N PRO A 177 -22.36 -24.71 -42.75
CA PRO A 177 -21.88 -25.20 -41.42
C PRO A 177 -21.46 -26.71 -41.34
N LYS A 178 -20.90 -27.14 -40.17
CA LYS A 178 -21.03 -28.44 -39.42
C LYS A 178 -19.86 -28.57 -38.40
N ASP A 179 -19.76 -29.45 -37.39
CA ASP A 179 -20.58 -30.48 -36.66
C ASP A 179 -19.81 -30.78 -35.33
N GLN A 180 -20.29 -31.42 -34.23
CA GLN A 180 -21.63 -31.76 -33.70
C GLN A 180 -21.54 -31.83 -32.13
N LYS A 181 -22.15 -32.81 -31.43
CA LYS A 181 -22.06 -33.07 -29.96
C LYS A 181 -22.42 -34.54 -29.65
N PRO A 182 -22.11 -35.10 -28.45
CA PRO A 182 -23.23 -35.55 -27.58
C PRO A 182 -23.05 -35.28 -26.05
N LYS A 183 -24.11 -35.54 -25.27
CA LYS A 183 -24.24 -35.39 -23.80
C LYS A 183 -24.22 -36.77 -23.10
N SER A 184 -23.99 -36.79 -21.78
CA SER A 184 -24.75 -37.64 -20.83
C SER A 184 -24.77 -37.04 -19.41
N GLU A 185 -25.86 -37.31 -18.66
CA GLU A 185 -26.06 -37.00 -17.21
C GLU A 185 -25.49 -38.14 -16.32
N GLY A 186 -25.42 -38.15 -14.96
CA GLY A 186 -25.83 -37.25 -13.87
C GLY A 186 -25.47 -37.86 -12.47
N GLU A 187 -25.94 -37.25 -11.35
CA GLU A 187 -25.97 -37.77 -9.94
C GLU A 187 -24.63 -38.02 -9.17
N GLU A 188 -24.51 -37.98 -7.83
CA GLU A 188 -25.14 -37.21 -6.72
C GLU A 188 -24.28 -37.33 -5.42
N LYS A 189 -24.49 -36.45 -4.41
CA LYS A 189 -24.13 -36.54 -2.95
C LYS A 189 -22.65 -36.65 -2.49
N GLY A 190 -22.28 -35.82 -1.48
CA GLY A 190 -21.09 -36.03 -0.64
C GLY A 190 -20.49 -34.82 0.11
N SER A 191 -21.19 -34.26 1.11
CA SER A 191 -20.58 -33.43 2.18
C SER A 191 -20.28 -34.33 3.40
N PRO A 192 -19.18 -34.14 4.17
CA PRO A 192 -19.08 -33.09 5.23
C PRO A 192 -17.60 -32.65 5.51
N PRO A 193 -17.21 -32.03 6.66
CA PRO A 193 -17.98 -31.27 7.66
C PRO A 193 -17.54 -29.80 7.80
N GLU A 194 -18.35 -29.05 8.53
CA GLU A 194 -18.08 -27.68 9.00
C GLU A 194 -17.52 -27.72 10.42
N GLU A 195 -16.43 -27.00 10.71
CA GLU A 195 -15.95 -26.71 12.07
C GLU A 195 -15.46 -25.26 12.18
N PRO A 196 -15.54 -24.65 13.39
CA PRO A 196 -16.04 -23.29 13.52
C PRO A 196 -14.99 -22.20 13.28
N LYS A 197 -15.44 -21.09 12.68
CA LYS A 197 -14.70 -19.81 12.70
C LYS A 197 -15.50 -18.77 13.47
N GLU A 198 -14.82 -18.22 14.47
CA GLU A 198 -15.26 -17.14 15.34
C GLU A 198 -15.75 -15.90 14.56
N PRO A 199 -16.61 -15.07 15.17
CA PRO A 199 -17.55 -14.24 14.42
C PRO A 199 -16.90 -13.13 13.59
N ILE A 200 -17.60 -12.82 12.49
CA ILE A 200 -17.26 -11.78 11.51
C ILE A 200 -17.33 -10.39 12.17
N ALA A 201 -16.23 -9.95 12.78
CA ALA A 201 -16.14 -8.62 13.36
C ALA A 201 -16.06 -7.53 12.27
N ASP A 202 -16.97 -6.55 12.36
CA ASP A 202 -17.23 -5.54 11.33
C ASP A 202 -16.00 -4.84 10.73
N LYS A 203 -15.81 -5.01 9.42
CA LYS A 203 -14.86 -4.20 8.65
C LYS A 203 -15.36 -2.75 8.56
N ILE A 204 -14.80 -1.84 9.36
CA ILE A 204 -15.07 -0.39 9.25
C ILE A 204 -14.65 0.11 7.86
N ASP A 205 -15.61 0.70 7.15
CA ASP A 205 -15.38 1.46 5.93
C ASP A 205 -14.92 2.88 6.30
N PHE A 206 -13.61 3.11 6.28
CA PHE A 206 -13.03 4.41 6.64
C PHE A 206 -13.36 5.53 5.66
N ALA A 207 -13.72 5.22 4.41
CA ALA A 207 -14.15 6.23 3.44
C ALA A 207 -15.54 6.76 3.80
N LYS A 208 -16.49 5.86 4.10
CA LYS A 208 -17.82 6.23 4.61
C LYS A 208 -17.75 6.92 5.97
N LEU A 209 -16.88 6.46 6.87
CA LEU A 209 -16.67 7.09 8.17
C LEU A 209 -16.19 8.53 8.03
N LEU A 210 -15.22 8.78 7.14
CA LEU A 210 -14.69 10.11 6.86
C LEU A 210 -15.74 11.03 6.23
N GLN A 211 -16.51 10.53 5.26
CA GLN A 211 -17.63 11.27 4.66
C GLN A 211 -18.67 11.66 5.72
N LEU A 212 -19.00 10.76 6.65
CA LEU A 212 -19.91 11.07 7.75
C LEU A 212 -19.35 12.14 8.70
N ILE A 213 -18.09 12.01 9.14
CA ILE A 213 -17.45 13.02 10.00
C ILE A 213 -17.47 14.39 9.32
N ASN A 214 -17.12 14.47 8.05
CA ASN A 214 -17.15 15.71 7.27
C ASN A 214 -18.56 16.29 7.19
N LYS A 215 -19.57 15.46 6.91
CA LYS A 215 -20.98 15.85 6.82
C LYS A 215 -21.53 16.40 8.15
N GLU A 216 -21.30 15.70 9.26
CA GLU A 216 -21.89 16.04 10.56
C GLU A 216 -21.11 17.16 11.29
N THR A 217 -19.83 17.35 10.99
CA THR A 217 -19.00 18.43 11.59
C THR A 217 -18.84 19.67 10.70
N GLY A 218 -19.29 19.62 9.45
CA GLY A 218 -19.11 20.69 8.45
C GLY A 218 -17.65 20.88 7.98
N ARG A 219 -16.78 19.89 8.19
CA ARG A 219 -15.33 20.01 7.95
C ARG A 219 -14.84 19.20 6.76
N GLY A 220 -13.68 19.58 6.22
CA GLY A 220 -13.16 19.06 4.94
C GLY A 220 -12.00 18.07 5.07
N PHE A 221 -12.02 17.13 6.01
CA PHE A 221 -10.92 16.18 6.18
C PHE A 221 -10.75 15.28 4.95
N GLN A 222 -9.55 15.26 4.38
CA GLN A 222 -9.27 14.53 3.13
C GLN A 222 -8.96 13.04 3.36
N VAL A 223 -8.32 12.70 4.49
CA VAL A 223 -7.88 11.33 4.84
C VAL A 223 -7.91 11.15 6.36
N ILE A 224 -8.30 9.96 6.85
CA ILE A 224 -8.04 9.52 8.23
C ILE A 224 -6.66 8.86 8.27
N ASN A 225 -5.72 9.41 9.06
CA ASN A 225 -4.37 8.88 9.26
C ASN A 225 -4.40 7.41 9.75
N GLU A 226 -3.46 6.57 9.29
CA GLU A 226 -3.38 5.16 9.67
C GLU A 226 -3.22 4.96 11.19
N ASN A 227 -2.55 5.87 11.91
CA ASN A 227 -2.51 5.84 13.38
C ASN A 227 -3.90 5.98 14.01
N VAL A 228 -4.77 6.81 13.43
CA VAL A 228 -6.16 6.98 13.87
C VAL A 228 -7.02 5.78 13.45
N ARG A 229 -6.79 5.21 12.26
CA ARG A 229 -7.44 3.96 11.83
C ARG A 229 -7.08 2.78 12.74
N LYS A 230 -5.81 2.66 13.16
CA LYS A 230 -5.35 1.69 14.17
C LYS A 230 -6.10 1.87 15.49
N LYS A 231 -6.28 3.11 15.99
CA LYS A 231 -7.13 3.41 17.16
C LYS A 231 -8.57 2.91 16.98
N PHE A 232 -9.23 3.22 15.86
CA PHE A 232 -10.58 2.71 15.58
C PHE A 232 -10.66 1.17 15.53
N ARG A 233 -9.68 0.48 14.93
CA ARG A 233 -9.61 -0.99 14.93
C ARG A 233 -9.37 -1.56 16.34
N ALA A 234 -8.64 -0.85 17.20
CA ALA A 234 -8.49 -1.23 18.60
C ALA A 234 -9.82 -1.12 19.35
N ARG A 235 -10.61 -0.06 19.13
CA ARG A 235 -11.94 0.07 19.76
C ARG A 235 -12.89 -1.07 19.41
N LEU A 236 -12.88 -1.55 18.16
CA LEU A 236 -13.65 -2.75 17.80
C LEU A 236 -13.21 -4.00 18.58
N LYS A 237 -11.90 -4.16 18.85
CA LYS A 237 -11.37 -5.28 19.65
C LYS A 237 -11.67 -5.12 21.15
N GLU A 238 -11.78 -3.89 21.63
CA GLU A 238 -12.19 -3.54 23.00
C GLU A 238 -13.71 -3.72 23.23
N GLY A 239 -14.49 -4.07 22.20
CA GLY A 239 -15.92 -4.36 22.30
C GLY A 239 -16.84 -3.20 21.88
N TYR A 240 -16.31 -2.06 21.45
CA TYR A 240 -17.13 -0.98 20.88
C TYR A 240 -17.70 -1.40 19.52
N SER A 241 -19.02 -1.29 19.36
CA SER A 241 -19.65 -1.58 18.07
C SER A 241 -19.40 -0.45 17.06
N LYS A 242 -19.49 -0.78 15.77
CA LYS A 242 -19.52 0.19 14.68
C LYS A 242 -20.67 1.20 14.84
N GLU A 243 -21.79 0.77 15.41
CA GLU A 243 -22.95 1.64 15.66
C GLU A 243 -22.66 2.68 16.74
N THR A 244 -22.00 2.30 17.84
CA THR A 244 -21.55 3.22 18.90
C THR A 244 -20.67 4.35 18.33
N ILE A 245 -19.76 4.01 17.41
CA ILE A 245 -18.90 4.99 16.72
C ILE A 245 -19.73 5.93 15.83
N LEU A 246 -20.65 5.39 15.01
CA LEU A 246 -21.51 6.18 14.14
C LEU A 246 -22.49 7.08 14.93
N LYS A 247 -22.91 6.63 16.12
CA LYS A 247 -23.76 7.38 17.05
C LYS A 247 -22.99 8.54 17.67
N ALA A 248 -21.78 8.30 18.18
CA ALA A 248 -20.89 9.34 18.70
C ALA A 248 -20.62 10.48 17.69
N ILE A 249 -20.44 10.14 16.40
CA ILE A 249 -20.24 11.11 15.32
C ILE A 249 -21.46 12.00 15.09
N LYS A 250 -22.68 11.49 15.30
CA LYS A 250 -23.94 12.25 15.15
C LYS A 250 -24.28 13.08 16.40
N THR A 251 -23.95 12.60 17.59
CA THR A 251 -24.32 13.23 18.87
C THR A 251 -23.32 14.30 19.33
N ALA A 252 -22.01 14.11 19.11
CA ALA A 252 -21.01 15.09 19.54
C ALA A 252 -21.17 16.50 18.94
N PRO A 253 -21.50 16.67 17.63
CA PRO A 253 -21.83 17.99 17.06
C PRO A 253 -23.06 18.65 17.67
N GLN A 254 -23.93 17.88 18.32
CA GLN A 254 -25.15 18.42 18.94
C GLN A 254 -24.91 18.99 20.34
N SER A 255 -23.77 18.68 20.97
CA SER A 255 -23.38 19.19 22.28
C SER A 255 -23.12 20.70 22.24
N GLU A 256 -23.64 21.40 23.25
CA GLU A 256 -23.51 22.86 23.41
C GLU A 256 -22.06 23.36 23.36
N TYR A 257 -21.13 22.63 24.00
CA TYR A 257 -19.69 22.89 23.96
C TYR A 257 -19.09 22.85 22.53
N HIS A 258 -19.57 21.95 21.68
CA HIS A 258 -19.08 21.82 20.31
C HIS A 258 -19.77 22.80 19.36
N LYS A 259 -21.03 23.14 19.61
CA LYS A 259 -21.75 24.22 18.88
C LYS A 259 -21.11 25.58 19.10
N GLY A 260 -20.83 25.95 20.35
CA GLY A 260 -20.17 27.23 20.68
C GLY A 260 -18.78 27.38 20.06
N ASN A 261 -18.05 26.27 19.91
CA ASN A 261 -16.69 26.23 19.34
C ASN A 261 -16.67 25.82 17.84
N GLY A 262 -17.77 25.97 17.10
CA GLY A 262 -17.83 25.71 15.65
C GLY A 262 -17.34 24.31 15.23
N CYS A 263 -17.54 23.29 16.07
CA CYS A 263 -17.07 21.91 15.89
C CYS A 263 -15.54 21.77 15.70
N GLN A 264 -14.72 22.76 16.09
CA GLN A 264 -13.27 22.80 15.86
C GLN A 264 -12.50 21.59 16.42
N TYR A 265 -13.01 20.96 17.48
CA TYR A 265 -12.35 19.81 18.14
C TYR A 265 -12.84 18.44 17.66
N LEU A 266 -13.90 18.37 16.84
CA LEU A 266 -14.46 17.12 16.32
C LEU A 266 -13.62 16.62 15.13
N THR A 267 -12.48 16.00 15.42
CA THR A 267 -11.56 15.42 14.43
C THR A 267 -11.78 13.91 14.32
N PRO A 268 -11.28 13.24 13.26
CA PRO A 268 -11.24 11.78 13.23
C PRO A 268 -10.47 11.17 14.41
N GLU A 269 -9.49 11.88 14.96
CA GLU A 269 -8.78 11.43 16.17
C GLU A 269 -9.65 11.52 17.42
N PHE A 270 -10.44 12.58 17.59
CA PHE A 270 -11.39 12.74 18.70
C PHE A 270 -12.32 11.52 18.79
N PHE A 271 -12.96 11.15 17.68
CA PHE A 271 -13.85 9.98 17.61
C PHE A 271 -13.15 8.62 17.75
N SER A 272 -11.82 8.56 17.78
CA SER A 272 -11.05 7.30 17.94
C SER A 272 -10.71 6.97 19.41
N ARG A 273 -11.10 7.83 20.36
CA ARG A 273 -10.83 7.69 21.78
C ARG A 273 -12.01 7.05 22.53
N SER A 274 -11.73 6.19 23.52
CA SER A 274 -12.77 5.52 24.33
C SER A 274 -13.63 6.53 25.08
N ASP A 275 -13.01 7.48 25.79
CA ASP A 275 -13.70 8.57 26.52
C ASP A 275 -14.76 9.30 25.67
N THR A 276 -14.47 9.50 24.38
CA THR A 276 -15.39 10.10 23.40
C THR A 276 -16.51 9.14 23.02
N LEU A 277 -16.21 7.86 22.79
CA LEU A 277 -17.21 6.85 22.46
C LEU A 277 -18.13 6.53 23.64
N ASP A 278 -17.61 6.51 24.87
CA ASP A 278 -18.37 6.31 26.10
C ASP A 278 -19.35 7.49 26.33
N LYS A 279 -18.85 8.72 26.15
CA LYS A 279 -19.59 9.96 26.39
C LYS A 279 -20.66 10.27 25.34
N TYR A 280 -20.43 9.91 24.08
CA TYR A 280 -21.30 10.30 22.96
C TYR A 280 -21.95 9.11 22.22
N GLY A 281 -21.43 7.89 22.38
CA GLY A 281 -21.92 6.69 21.70
C GLY A 281 -23.02 5.92 22.45
N ASN A 282 -23.18 6.15 23.74
CA ASN A 282 -24.22 5.51 24.56
C ASN A 282 -25.52 6.33 24.59
N GLU A 283 -26.65 5.66 24.85
CA GLU A 283 -27.92 6.35 25.12
C GLU A 283 -27.90 7.00 26.49
N ALA A 284 -28.60 8.14 26.59
CA ALA A 284 -28.52 9.09 27.68
C ALA A 284 -28.55 8.44 29.09
N SER A 285 -27.50 8.71 29.87
CA SER A 285 -27.75 9.29 31.18
C SER A 285 -27.11 10.68 31.23
N ALA A 286 -27.96 11.70 31.32
CA ALA A 286 -27.54 13.06 31.61
C ALA A 286 -27.18 13.13 33.10
N THR A 287 -25.92 12.83 33.44
CA THR A 287 -25.42 12.97 34.80
C THR A 287 -24.10 13.74 34.79
N SER A 288 -24.16 15.00 35.17
CA SER A 288 -22.98 15.80 35.49
C SER A 288 -22.35 15.30 36.80
N PRO A 289 -21.01 15.22 36.87
CA PRO A 289 -20.29 15.65 38.07
C PRO A 289 -19.35 16.80 37.68
N LYS A 290 -19.58 18.00 38.22
CA LYS A 290 -19.02 18.50 39.48
C LYS A 290 -17.55 18.93 39.35
N THR A 291 -17.39 20.25 39.33
CA THR A 291 -16.19 20.98 39.73
C THR A 291 -15.77 20.56 41.14
N GLU A 292 -14.55 20.06 41.32
CA GLU A 292 -13.82 20.11 42.60
C GLU A 292 -12.34 20.43 42.32
N ASP A 293 -11.76 21.23 43.21
CA ASP A 293 -10.50 21.98 43.06
C ASP A 293 -9.23 21.19 43.48
N PRO A 294 -8.01 21.68 43.19
CA PRO A 294 -6.79 20.86 43.22
C PRO A 294 -6.27 20.53 44.63
N LYS A 295 -5.76 19.30 44.80
CA LYS A 295 -5.00 18.90 46.00
C LYS A 295 -3.57 18.43 45.67
N GLU A 296 -2.64 19.22 46.21
CA GLU A 296 -1.37 18.85 46.85
C GLU A 296 -0.41 17.91 46.12
N GLN A 297 0.69 18.51 45.64
CA GLN A 297 1.95 17.80 45.38
C GLN A 297 2.64 17.44 46.72
N PRO A 298 3.09 16.20 46.93
CA PRO A 298 3.97 15.87 48.06
C PRO A 298 5.39 16.37 47.78
N LYS A 299 5.91 17.22 48.68
CA LYS A 299 7.33 17.63 48.69
C LYS A 299 8.22 16.42 48.96
N ILE A 300 9.14 16.10 48.05
CA ILE A 300 10.23 15.16 48.31
C ILE A 300 11.50 15.96 48.59
N LEU A 301 11.95 15.93 49.84
CA LEU A 301 13.22 16.50 50.28
C LEU A 301 14.34 15.48 49.96
N GLY A 302 15.39 15.90 49.26
CA GLY A 302 16.50 15.03 48.88
C GLY A 302 17.50 14.78 50.02
N PRO A 303 18.09 13.57 50.15
CA PRO A 303 19.14 13.28 51.12
C PRO A 303 20.52 13.10 50.46
N TRP A 304 21.20 14.22 50.16
CA TRP A 304 22.67 14.40 50.16
C TRP A 304 23.02 15.74 49.50
N ALA A 305 23.06 16.77 50.34
CA ALA A 305 23.81 17.99 50.08
C ALA A 305 25.02 18.01 51.03
N SER A 306 26.15 17.46 50.57
CA SER A 306 27.54 17.68 51.03
C SER A 306 28.47 16.91 50.10
#